data_AF-A0A9D4Q0B7-F1
#
_entry.id   AF-A0A9D4Q0B7-F1
#
_cell.length_a   1.000
_cell.length_b   1.000
_cell.length_c   1.000
_cell.angle_alpha   90.00
_cell.angle_beta   90.00
_cell.angle_gamma   90.00
#
_symmetry.space_group_name_H-M   'P 1'
#
loop_
_entity.id
_entity.type
_entity.pdbx_description
1 polymer ?
#
loop_
_entity_poly.entity_id
_entity_poly.type
_entity_poly.pdbx_seq_one_letter_code
_entity_poly.pdbx_strand_id
1 'polypeptide(L)'
;MVERAAQEAKKLLNKTAYGTAGFYNALLEWRNTPRDKLLQSPVQRLMRRTTRTQLPVHTKLLEPKTVPPKQVTTRLKGIRQRQKTYNNRGTRDLALLHPGSEVTVFNSRNSEWHPAIVVSEDPTQRSYIVANEHGEEFRRNRGHI
;
A
#
# COMPACT_ATOMS: atom_id res chain seq x y z
N MET A 1 -1.24 -0.94 -1.50
CA MET A 1 -0.11 -1.54 -2.27
C MET A 1 1.10 -0.61 -2.28
N VAL A 2 0.88 0.70 -2.38
CA VAL A 2 1.93 1.74 -2.38
C VAL A 2 2.78 1.73 -1.10
N GLU A 3 2.15 1.61 0.07
CA GLU A 3 2.87 1.66 1.36
C GLU A 3 3.93 0.57 1.50
N ARG A 4 3.62 -0.67 1.07
CA ARG A 4 4.62 -1.75 1.16
C ARG A 4 5.79 -1.51 0.22
N ALA A 5 5.55 -0.95 -0.96
CA ALA A 5 6.62 -0.55 -1.87
C ALA A 5 7.47 0.58 -1.26
N ALA A 6 6.83 1.57 -0.63
CA ALA A 6 7.52 2.63 0.10
C ALA A 6 8.36 2.08 1.26
N GLN A 7 7.87 1.07 1.99
CA GLN A 7 8.62 0.41 3.04
C GLN A 7 9.88 -0.29 2.51
N GLU A 8 9.78 -1.02 1.39
CA GLU A 8 10.95 -1.64 0.77
C GLU A 8 11.93 -0.59 0.22
N ALA A 9 11.44 0.51 -0.37
CA ALA A 9 12.27 1.62 -0.80
C ALA A 9 13.05 2.26 0.37
N LYS A 10 12.38 2.51 1.51
CA LYS A 10 13.04 3.00 2.74
C LYS A 10 14.13 2.04 3.22
N LYS A 11 13.89 0.73 3.20
CA LYS A 11 14.92 -0.25 3.58
C LYS A 11 16.14 -0.21 2.67
N LEU A 12 15.96 0.01 1.37
CA LEU A 12 17.07 0.18 0.44
C LEU A 12 17.86 1.46 0.76
N LEU A 13 17.18 2.56 1.02
CA LEU A 13 17.80 3.84 1.36
C LEU A 13 18.53 3.80 2.71
N ASN A 14 18.02 3.05 3.69
CA ASN A 14 18.70 2.87 4.97
C ASN A 14 20.00 2.06 4.84
N LYS A 15 20.13 1.21 3.82
CA LYS A 15 21.32 0.38 3.58
C LYS A 15 22.31 1.02 2.60
N THR A 16 21.81 1.86 1.70
CA THR A 16 22.59 2.43 0.59
C THR A 16 22.17 3.86 0.33
N ALA A 17 23.14 4.77 0.19
CA ALA A 17 22.84 6.15 -0.15
C ALA A 17 22.29 6.25 -1.58
N TYR A 18 21.25 7.07 -1.76
CA TYR A 18 20.65 7.30 -3.07
C TYR A 18 21.68 7.83 -4.08
N GLY A 19 21.54 7.44 -5.35
CA GLY A 19 22.43 7.89 -6.43
C GLY A 19 23.80 7.20 -6.48
N THR A 20 24.12 6.31 -5.53
CA THR A 20 25.36 5.53 -5.55
C THR A 20 25.22 4.26 -6.40
N ALA A 21 26.35 3.73 -6.89
CA ALA A 21 26.38 2.43 -7.56
C ALA A 21 25.82 1.31 -6.66
N GLY A 22 26.08 1.38 -5.34
CA GLY A 22 25.54 0.45 -4.36
C GLY A 22 24.01 0.45 -4.31
N PHE A 23 23.38 1.63 -4.37
CA PHE A 23 21.92 1.74 -4.43
C PHE A 23 21.33 1.11 -5.70
N TYR A 24 21.92 1.41 -6.87
CA TYR A 24 21.43 0.84 -8.13
C TYR A 24 21.62 -0.68 -8.19
N ASN A 25 22.72 -1.20 -7.65
CA ASN A 25 22.95 -2.64 -7.52
C ASN A 25 21.92 -3.28 -6.55
N ALA A 26 21.67 -2.68 -5.39
CA ALA A 26 20.68 -3.19 -4.44
C ALA A 26 19.26 -3.19 -5.04
N LEU A 27 18.89 -2.16 -5.79
CA LEU A 27 17.63 -2.08 -6.50
C LEU A 27 17.52 -3.14 -7.61
N LEU A 28 18.61 -3.37 -8.34
CA LEU A 28 18.70 -4.42 -9.36
C LEU A 28 18.47 -5.81 -8.73
N GLU A 29 19.12 -6.13 -7.63
CA GLU A 29 18.95 -7.40 -6.91
C GLU A 29 17.52 -7.56 -6.37
N TRP A 30 16.95 -6.51 -5.78
CA TRP A 30 15.57 -6.53 -5.30
C TRP A 30 14.56 -6.82 -6.43
N ARG A 31 14.77 -6.23 -7.62
CA ARG A 31 13.94 -6.50 -8.81
C ARG A 31 14.06 -7.94 -9.31
N ASN A 32 15.20 -8.59 -9.09
CA ASN A 32 15.45 -9.99 -9.47
C ASN A 32 15.08 -10.99 -8.37
N THR A 33 14.79 -10.54 -7.15
CA THR A 33 14.44 -11.44 -6.04
C THR A 33 13.06 -12.07 -6.27
N PRO A 34 12.96 -13.40 -6.41
CA PRO A 34 11.69 -14.08 -6.61
C PRO A 34 10.86 -14.05 -5.33
N ARG A 35 9.55 -13.81 -5.46
CA ARG A 35 8.65 -13.81 -4.30
C ARG A 35 8.21 -15.22 -3.89
N ASP A 36 7.81 -16.03 -4.87
CA ASP A 36 7.55 -17.47 -4.73
C ASP A 36 7.70 -18.16 -6.11
N LYS A 37 7.60 -19.48 -6.16
CA LYS A 37 7.74 -20.29 -7.40
C LYS A 37 6.74 -19.90 -8.50
N LEU A 38 5.59 -19.33 -8.16
CA LEU A 38 4.53 -18.99 -9.11
C LEU A 38 4.58 -17.52 -9.53
N LEU A 39 4.76 -16.63 -8.55
CA LEU A 39 4.79 -15.19 -8.71
C LEU A 39 6.09 -14.70 -9.33
N GLN A 40 7.18 -15.45 -9.18
CA GLN A 40 8.50 -15.08 -9.71
C GLN A 40 8.97 -13.71 -9.19
N SER A 41 10.03 -13.15 -9.78
CA SER A 41 10.54 -11.83 -9.40
C SER A 41 9.73 -10.68 -10.05
N PRO A 42 9.82 -9.45 -9.51
CA PRO A 42 9.24 -8.27 -10.16
C PRO A 42 9.63 -8.12 -11.63
N VAL A 43 10.92 -8.28 -11.97
CA VAL A 43 11.38 -8.11 -13.36
C VAL A 43 10.91 -9.24 -14.26
N GLN A 44 10.79 -10.47 -13.75
CA GLN A 44 10.23 -11.58 -14.53
C GLN A 44 8.75 -11.39 -14.82
N ARG A 45 7.97 -10.80 -13.90
CA ARG A 45 6.56 -10.47 -14.19
C ARG A 45 6.42 -9.38 -15.24
N LEU A 46 7.35 -8.43 -15.28
CA LEU A 46 7.31 -7.29 -16.20
C LEU A 46 7.91 -7.62 -17.57
N MET A 47 9.12 -8.18 -17.58
CA MET A 47 9.97 -8.40 -18.76
C MET A 47 10.06 -9.86 -19.18
N ARG A 48 9.41 -10.79 -18.45
CA ARG A 48 9.42 -12.24 -18.71
C ARG A 48 10.79 -12.92 -18.60
N ARG A 49 11.84 -12.21 -18.17
CA ARG A 49 13.21 -12.71 -18.05
C ARG A 49 13.85 -12.23 -16.76
N THR A 50 14.95 -12.85 -16.35
CA THR A 50 15.85 -12.26 -15.35
C THR A 50 16.81 -11.28 -16.05
N THR A 51 17.32 -10.30 -15.31
CA THR A 51 18.38 -9.42 -15.81
C THR A 51 19.73 -9.91 -15.29
N ARG A 52 20.81 -9.48 -15.95
CA ARG A 52 22.16 -9.74 -15.45
C ARG A 52 22.34 -9.03 -14.12
N THR A 53 22.78 -9.78 -13.11
CA THR A 53 23.10 -9.32 -11.76
C THR A 53 24.60 -9.52 -11.52
N GLN A 54 25.11 -9.13 -10.34
CA GLN A 54 26.51 -9.36 -9.98
C GLN A 54 26.81 -10.86 -9.77
N LEU A 55 25.79 -11.63 -9.45
CA LEU A 55 25.88 -13.08 -9.35
C LEU A 55 25.86 -13.72 -10.74
N PRO A 56 26.65 -14.78 -10.98
CA PRO A 56 26.55 -15.55 -12.20
C PRO A 56 25.14 -16.11 -12.40
N VAL A 57 24.54 -15.82 -13.55
CA VAL A 57 23.20 -16.29 -13.93
C VAL A 57 23.31 -17.14 -15.18
N HIS A 58 22.62 -18.28 -15.19
CA HIS A 58 22.55 -19.15 -16.36
C HIS A 58 21.89 -18.42 -17.55
N THR A 59 22.50 -18.49 -18.73
CA THR A 59 22.08 -17.76 -19.96
C THR A 59 20.61 -17.96 -20.30
N LYS A 60 20.09 -19.20 -20.21
CA LYS A 60 18.65 -19.53 -20.36
C LYS A 60 17.68 -18.70 -19.51
N LEU A 61 18.09 -18.16 -18.37
CA LEU A 61 17.21 -17.34 -17.51
C LEU A 61 17.10 -15.89 -18.02
N LEU A 62 18.08 -15.44 -18.82
CA LEU A 62 18.09 -14.13 -19.47
C LEU A 62 17.17 -14.07 -20.69
N GLU A 63 16.67 -15.22 -21.15
CA GLU A 63 15.71 -15.32 -22.23
C GLU A 63 14.27 -15.16 -21.70
N PRO A 64 13.37 -14.51 -22.46
CA PRO A 64 11.97 -14.39 -22.06
C PRO A 64 11.29 -15.77 -21.95
N LYS A 65 10.67 -16.02 -20.80
CA LYS A 65 9.84 -17.18 -20.51
C LYS A 65 8.43 -16.75 -20.13
N THR A 66 7.44 -17.48 -20.63
CA THR A 66 6.04 -17.21 -20.31
C THR A 66 5.77 -17.45 -18.82
N VAL A 67 5.43 -16.37 -18.11
CA VAL A 67 4.84 -16.42 -16.78
C VAL A 67 3.31 -16.38 -16.96
N PRO A 68 2.54 -17.38 -16.47
CA PRO A 68 1.10 -17.45 -16.70
C PRO A 68 0.37 -16.29 -15.98
N PRO A 69 -0.10 -15.25 -16.71
CA PRO A 69 -0.56 -14.01 -16.09
C PRO A 69 -1.80 -14.22 -15.24
N LYS A 70 -2.74 -15.05 -15.70
CA LYS A 70 -3.96 -15.40 -14.95
C LYS A 70 -3.62 -16.02 -13.60
N GLN A 71 -2.70 -17.00 -13.56
CA GLN A 71 -2.31 -17.64 -12.31
C GLN A 71 -1.62 -16.67 -11.34
N VAL A 72 -0.75 -15.79 -11.86
CA VAL A 72 -0.11 -14.73 -11.06
C VAL A 72 -1.15 -13.79 -10.46
N THR A 73 -2.12 -13.33 -11.26
CA THR A 73 -3.19 -12.44 -10.76
C THR A 73 -4.03 -13.11 -9.69
N THR A 74 -4.42 -14.37 -9.87
CA THR A 74 -5.18 -15.14 -8.88
C THR A 74 -4.39 -15.31 -7.59
N ARG A 75 -3.10 -15.65 -7.67
CA ARG A 75 -2.22 -15.80 -6.51
C ARG A 75 -2.06 -14.48 -5.75
N LEU A 76 -1.86 -13.36 -6.46
CA LEU A 76 -1.78 -12.04 -5.84
C LEU A 76 -3.09 -11.63 -5.17
N LYS A 77 -4.24 -11.93 -5.78
CA LYS A 77 -5.56 -11.71 -5.17
C LYS A 77 -5.72 -12.52 -3.88
N GLY A 78 -5.36 -13.81 -3.90
CA GLY A 78 -5.39 -14.66 -2.71
C GLY A 78 -4.51 -14.15 -1.56
N ILE A 79 -3.29 -13.68 -1.86
CA ILE A 79 -2.41 -13.07 -0.85
C ILE A 79 -3.05 -11.81 -0.27
N ARG A 80 -3.62 -10.93 -1.10
CA ARG A 80 -4.28 -9.71 -0.62
C ARG A 80 -5.49 -10.04 0.25
N GLN A 81 -6.29 -11.04 -0.14
CA GLN A 81 -7.43 -11.48 0.66
C GLN A 81 -7.00 -12.02 2.01
N ARG A 82 -5.94 -12.85 2.05
CA ARG A 82 -5.38 -13.35 3.31
C ARG A 82 -4.80 -12.24 4.18
N GLN A 83 -4.15 -11.24 3.59
CA GLN A 83 -3.69 -10.07 4.32
C GLN A 83 -4.87 -9.28 4.90
N LYS A 84 -5.94 -9.08 4.12
CA LYS A 84 -7.17 -8.43 4.57
C LYS A 84 -7.81 -9.19 5.74
N THR A 85 -7.90 -10.52 5.67
CA THR A 85 -8.52 -11.33 6.73
C THR A 85 -7.72 -11.23 8.03
N TYR A 86 -6.39 -11.28 7.99
CA TYR A 86 -5.58 -11.12 9.21
C TYR A 86 -5.65 -9.71 9.76
N ASN A 87 -5.56 -8.69 8.89
CA ASN A 87 -5.66 -7.29 9.30
C ASN A 87 -7.01 -6.98 9.94
N ASN A 88 -8.09 -7.60 9.46
CA ASN A 88 -9.45 -7.34 9.93
C ASN A 88 -9.90 -8.28 11.06
N ARG A 89 -9.07 -9.25 11.50
CA ARG A 89 -9.48 -10.31 12.45
C ARG A 89 -9.97 -9.77 13.80
N GLY A 90 -9.49 -8.60 14.21
CA GLY A 90 -9.90 -7.93 15.45
C GLY A 90 -10.74 -6.67 15.21
N THR A 91 -11.14 -6.39 13.97
CA THR A 91 -11.88 -5.17 13.65
C THR A 91 -13.38 -5.42 13.80
N ARG A 92 -14.08 -4.47 14.40
CA ARG A 92 -15.54 -4.42 14.42
C ARG A 92 -15.99 -3.29 13.51
N ASP A 93 -17.09 -3.49 12.81
CA ASP A 93 -17.72 -2.41 12.08
C ASP A 93 -18.27 -1.38 13.08
N LEU A 94 -17.87 -0.13 12.90
CA LEU A 94 -18.36 0.99 13.71
C LEU A 94 -19.78 1.33 13.27
N ALA A 95 -20.61 1.80 14.20
CA ALA A 95 -21.94 2.30 13.88
C ALA A 95 -21.88 3.41 12.81
N LEU A 96 -22.95 3.60 12.06
CA LEU A 96 -23.07 4.75 11.15
C LEU A 96 -23.25 6.03 11.97
N LEU A 97 -22.68 7.14 11.48
CA LEU A 97 -22.99 8.46 12.03
C LEU A 97 -24.09 9.09 11.19
N HIS A 98 -25.14 9.55 11.86
CA HIS A 98 -26.23 10.23 11.17
C HIS A 98 -25.92 11.72 11.00
N PRO A 99 -26.41 12.36 9.94
CA PRO A 99 -26.42 13.81 9.83
C PRO A 99 -26.96 14.47 11.10
N GLY A 100 -26.28 15.49 11.60
CA GLY A 100 -26.59 16.16 12.87
C GLY A 100 -25.91 15.57 14.10
N SER A 101 -25.15 14.47 13.98
CA SER A 101 -24.40 13.93 15.12
C SER A 101 -23.25 14.88 15.51
N GLU A 102 -23.19 15.24 16.79
CA GLU A 102 -22.04 15.94 17.37
C GLU A 102 -20.86 14.98 17.47
N VAL A 103 -19.72 15.42 16.96
CA VAL A 103 -18.47 14.65 16.93
C VAL A 103 -17.28 15.56 17.21
N THR A 104 -16.14 14.99 17.58
CA THR A 104 -14.89 15.75 17.66
C THR A 104 -14.00 15.38 16.50
N VAL A 105 -13.40 16.36 15.85
CA VAL A 105 -12.52 16.16 14.70
C VAL A 105 -11.08 16.42 15.09
N PHE A 106 -10.21 15.46 14.77
CA PHE A 106 -8.78 15.63 14.98
C PHE A 106 -8.18 16.58 13.94
N ASN A 107 -7.59 17.68 14.42
CA ASN A 107 -6.85 18.63 13.61
C ASN A 107 -5.36 18.24 13.60
N SER A 108 -4.88 17.78 12.44
CA SER A 108 -3.51 17.30 12.29
C SER A 108 -2.44 18.40 12.36
N ARG A 109 -2.81 19.70 12.28
CA ARG A 109 -1.84 20.81 12.32
C ARG A 109 -1.43 21.15 13.75
N ASN A 110 -2.39 21.19 14.66
CA ASN A 110 -2.15 21.50 16.07
C ASN A 110 -2.23 20.26 16.99
N SER A 111 -2.59 19.10 16.44
CA SER A 111 -2.77 17.84 17.18
C SER A 111 -3.83 17.89 18.27
N GLU A 112 -4.88 18.69 18.07
CA GLU A 112 -5.99 18.86 19.00
C GLU A 112 -7.30 18.35 18.41
N TRP A 113 -8.26 18.05 19.29
CA TRP A 113 -9.62 17.67 18.93
C TRP A 113 -10.54 18.87 19.05
N HIS A 114 -11.30 19.17 17.99
CA HIS A 114 -12.25 20.27 17.95
C HIS A 114 -13.67 19.77 17.71
N PRO A 115 -14.69 20.37 18.32
CA PRO A 115 -16.08 20.00 18.07
C PRO A 115 -16.49 20.25 16.61
N ALA A 116 -17.34 19.38 16.09
CA ALA A 116 -17.87 19.42 14.74
C ALA A 116 -19.21 18.67 14.65
N ILE A 117 -19.97 18.92 13.59
CA ILE A 117 -21.25 18.24 13.33
C ILE A 117 -21.16 17.48 12.02
N VAL A 118 -21.66 16.25 12.00
CA VAL A 118 -21.75 15.45 10.77
C VAL A 118 -22.81 16.07 9.86
N VAL A 119 -22.41 16.50 8.66
CA VAL A 119 -23.32 17.05 7.64
C VAL A 119 -23.92 15.92 6.82
N SER A 120 -23.09 15.00 6.33
CA SER A 120 -23.53 13.86 5.51
C SER A 120 -22.49 12.75 5.44
N GLU A 121 -22.95 11.57 4.99
CA GLU A 121 -22.06 10.50 4.56
C GLU A 121 -21.40 10.88 3.23
N ASP A 122 -20.08 10.70 3.11
CA ASP A 122 -19.38 10.88 1.84
C ASP A 122 -19.70 9.68 0.91
N PRO A 123 -19.74 9.86 -0.42
CA PRO A 123 -19.94 8.76 -1.37
C PRO A 123 -18.94 7.61 -1.23
N THR A 124 -17.80 7.82 -0.58
CA THR A 124 -16.98 6.70 -0.11
C THR A 124 -17.42 6.23 1.29
N GLN A 125 -17.81 4.95 1.38
CA GLN A 125 -18.41 4.26 2.54
C GLN A 125 -17.66 4.34 3.89
N ARG A 126 -16.57 5.10 4.01
CA ARG A 126 -15.73 5.18 5.22
C ARG A 126 -15.34 6.61 5.61
N SER A 127 -15.94 7.61 4.99
CA SER A 127 -15.75 9.01 5.38
C SER A 127 -17.07 9.74 5.51
N TYR A 128 -17.02 10.81 6.29
CA TYR A 128 -18.12 11.71 6.58
C TYR A 128 -17.67 13.13 6.24
N ILE A 129 -18.63 13.94 5.81
CA ILE A 129 -18.48 15.39 5.71
C ILE A 129 -18.89 15.96 7.07
N VAL A 130 -17.99 16.69 7.70
CA VAL A 130 -18.17 17.29 9.03
C VAL A 130 -17.95 18.79 8.93
N ALA A 131 -18.79 19.58 9.60
CA ALA A 131 -18.67 21.04 9.67
C ALA A 131 -18.14 21.45 11.05
N ASN A 132 -17.16 22.36 11.09
CA ASN A 132 -16.71 22.97 12.34
C ASN A 132 -17.68 24.08 12.82
N GLU A 133 -17.41 24.65 13.99
CA GLU A 133 -18.18 25.78 14.54
C GLU A 133 -18.19 27.03 13.64
N HIS A 134 -17.21 27.15 12.74
CA HIS A 134 -17.09 28.24 11.78
C HIS A 134 -17.79 27.96 10.44
N GLY A 135 -18.46 26.81 10.29
CA GLY A 135 -19.16 26.41 9.06
C GLY A 135 -18.26 25.88 7.95
N GLU A 136 -16.97 25.64 8.23
CA GLU A 136 -16.05 25.02 7.27
C GLU A 136 -16.27 23.50 7.25
N GLU A 137 -16.49 22.97 6.05
CA GLU A 137 -16.71 21.54 5.84
C GLU A 137 -15.40 20.80 5.53
N PHE A 138 -15.21 19.66 6.18
CA PHE A 138 -14.06 18.79 5.98
C PHE A 138 -14.52 17.36 5.74
N ARG A 139 -13.77 16.65 4.90
CA ARG A 139 -13.89 15.20 4.77
C ARG A 139 -12.99 14.50 5.79
N ARG A 140 -13.59 13.68 6.66
CA ARG A 140 -12.88 12.95 7.72
C ARG A 140 -13.37 11.50 7.82
N ASN A 141 -12.51 10.61 8.31
CA ASN A 141 -12.85 9.21 8.54
C ASN A 141 -13.04 8.97 10.04
N ARG A 142 -13.52 7.79 10.42
CA ARG A 142 -13.67 7.35 11.83
C ARG A 142 -12.38 7.29 12.66
N GLY A 143 -11.20 7.54 12.08
CA GLY A 143 -9.95 7.68 12.83
C GLY A 143 -9.62 9.12 13.19
N HIS A 144 -10.29 10.08 12.54
CA HIS A 144 -10.16 11.51 12.75
C HIS A 144 -11.47 12.14 13.25
N ILE A 145 -12.43 11.29 13.64
CA ILE A 145 -13.75 11.57 14.21
C ILE A 145 -13.97 10.55 15.33
#